data_AF-A0A1Q9EVW4-F1
#
_entry.id   AF-A0A1Q9EVW4-F1
#
_cell.length_a   1.000
_cell.length_b   1.000
_cell.length_c   1.000
_cell.angle_alpha   90.00
_cell.angle_beta   90.00
_cell.angle_gamma   90.00
#
_symmetry.space_group_name_H-M   'P 1'
#
loop_
_entity.id
_entity.type
_entity.pdbx_description
1 polymer ?
#
loop_
_entity_poly.entity_id
_entity_poly.type
_entity_poly.pdbx_seq_one_letter_code
_entity_poly.pdbx_strand_id
1 'polypeptide(L)'
;MANKRNPQAAVLLGTGSKQTMSTSDGKRATVLATLAVLAAALATWTLLGRSRSSTPSTRCTGEELQQLLAVLKELARRFFLVCQDVASISKSVRTKMAAGQVQISEETLRDQLTKQCEVFEKLRQLQQEVAQRHGMSEERLEELQKAAAEDPEVRSYEAGFRTMLDDALQGQSPVLPNVQIPEALTKEKALKIQKAAEEAEQEEALGLMRGSTVSLRKLGEFLAVAHKNAWERVFKAHANILGEHGAEVYYSAAAIYAKDEDFLQQKTRLEEAHQKRMIQLFQPDGNGNVTVNG
;
A
#
# COMPACT_ATOMS: atom_id res chain seq x y z
N MET A 1 12.24 39.54 -32.90
CA MET A 1 12.54 38.09 -32.82
C MET A 1 11.60 37.50 -31.78
N ALA A 2 10.51 36.88 -32.25
CA ALA A 2 9.37 36.48 -31.44
C ALA A 2 9.47 35.01 -31.04
N ASN A 3 9.30 34.76 -29.74
CA ASN A 3 9.38 33.47 -29.07
C ASN A 3 8.07 32.70 -29.30
N LYS A 4 8.09 31.62 -30.11
CA LYS A 4 6.93 30.76 -30.37
C LYS A 4 6.76 29.76 -29.23
N ARG A 5 5.71 29.94 -28.42
CA ARG A 5 5.20 28.95 -27.46
C ARG A 5 4.50 27.81 -28.22
N ASN A 6 4.82 26.57 -27.86
CA ASN A 6 4.17 25.37 -28.36
C ASN A 6 3.08 24.91 -27.36
N PRO A 7 1.80 24.81 -27.72
CA PRO A 7 0.73 24.36 -26.82
C PRO A 7 0.16 23.01 -27.26
N GLN A 8 0.49 21.92 -26.57
CA GLN A 8 -0.30 20.67 -26.63
C GLN A 8 -0.21 19.91 -25.31
N ALA A 9 -1.20 20.13 -24.43
CA ALA A 9 -1.54 19.23 -23.32
C ALA A 9 -2.99 19.50 -22.89
N ALA A 10 -3.95 18.98 -23.66
CA ALA A 10 -5.35 18.95 -23.27
C ALA A 10 -6.12 17.96 -24.14
N VAL A 11 -6.32 16.71 -23.71
CA VAL A 11 -7.50 15.88 -24.00
C VAL A 11 -7.56 14.74 -22.99
N LEU A 12 -8.57 14.71 -22.10
CA LEU A 12 -9.36 13.54 -21.65
C LEU A 12 -10.14 13.88 -20.37
N LEU A 13 -11.21 14.66 -20.52
CA LEU A 13 -12.38 14.59 -19.64
C LEU A 13 -13.56 14.19 -20.52
N GLY A 14 -13.87 12.90 -20.49
CA GLY A 14 -15.01 12.29 -21.17
C GLY A 14 -16.28 12.41 -20.32
N THR A 15 -17.30 12.97 -20.93
CA THR A 15 -18.62 13.31 -20.43
C THR A 15 -19.50 12.09 -20.13
N GLY A 16 -20.49 12.30 -19.26
CA GLY A 16 -21.36 11.28 -18.69
C GLY A 16 -22.32 10.59 -19.67
N SER A 17 -22.80 9.44 -19.21
CA SER A 17 -23.95 8.74 -19.78
C SER A 17 -25.00 8.54 -18.69
N LYS A 18 -26.22 8.99 -18.97
CA LYS A 18 -27.42 8.81 -18.13
C LYS A 18 -27.94 7.38 -18.32
N GLN A 19 -28.20 6.67 -17.22
CA GLN A 19 -29.13 5.54 -17.21
C GLN A 19 -30.13 5.70 -16.07
N THR A 20 -31.40 5.69 -16.43
CA THR A 20 -32.58 5.60 -15.59
C THR A 20 -33.07 4.15 -15.55
N MET A 21 -33.40 3.62 -14.38
CA MET A 21 -34.47 2.62 -14.09
C MET A 21 -34.42 2.30 -12.58
N SER A 22 -35.40 2.75 -11.79
CA SER A 22 -36.68 2.09 -11.45
C SER A 22 -36.56 0.91 -10.48
N THR A 23 -36.96 1.22 -9.24
CA THR A 23 -37.52 0.43 -8.11
C THR A 23 -37.48 -1.10 -8.13
N SER A 24 -36.91 -1.66 -7.06
CA SER A 24 -37.39 -2.88 -6.39
C SER A 24 -37.12 -2.76 -4.89
N ASP A 25 -38.21 -2.57 -4.14
CA ASP A 25 -38.28 -2.61 -2.69
C ASP A 25 -37.98 -4.00 -2.12
N GLY A 26 -37.60 -4.03 -0.84
CA GLY A 26 -38.02 -5.10 0.06
C GLY A 26 -37.08 -6.30 0.19
N LYS A 27 -35.78 -6.07 0.46
CA LYS A 27 -34.87 -7.10 1.05
C LYS A 27 -33.52 -6.55 1.57
N ARG A 28 -33.42 -5.25 1.87
CA ARG A 28 -32.16 -4.59 2.29
C ARG A 28 -32.08 -4.20 3.77
N ALA A 29 -33.09 -4.52 4.57
CA ALA A 29 -33.16 -4.09 5.98
C ALA A 29 -32.42 -5.00 6.98
N THR A 30 -31.83 -6.11 6.55
CA THR A 30 -31.15 -7.07 7.45
C THR A 30 -29.66 -7.28 7.16
N VAL A 31 -29.08 -6.56 6.20
CA VAL A 31 -27.64 -6.66 5.82
C VAL A 31 -26.83 -5.43 6.28
N LEU A 32 -27.43 -4.55 7.09
CA LEU A 32 -26.81 -3.30 7.55
C LEU A 32 -26.22 -3.36 8.97
N ALA A 33 -26.32 -4.49 9.67
CA ALA A 33 -25.85 -4.63 11.06
C ALA A 33 -24.39 -5.10 11.20
N THR A 34 -23.79 -5.66 10.15
CA THR A 34 -22.40 -6.20 10.15
C THR A 34 -21.35 -5.23 9.58
N LEU A 35 -21.76 -4.02 9.18
CA LEU A 35 -20.89 -2.95 8.67
C LEU A 35 -20.29 -2.05 9.78
N ALA A 36 -20.63 -2.32 11.04
CA ALA A 36 -20.46 -1.34 12.12
C ALA A 36 -19.18 -1.47 12.97
N VAL A 37 -18.29 -2.46 12.76
CA VAL A 37 -17.16 -2.64 13.71
C VAL A 37 -15.77 -2.41 13.13
N LEU A 38 -15.54 -2.37 11.82
CA LEU A 38 -14.22 -2.00 11.28
C LEU A 38 -14.20 -0.78 10.35
N ALA A 39 -15.23 -0.58 9.52
CA ALA A 39 -15.45 0.72 8.87
C ALA A 39 -15.96 1.76 9.88
N ALA A 40 -16.76 1.35 10.86
CA ALA A 40 -17.14 2.21 11.97
C ALA A 40 -16.08 2.26 13.10
N ALA A 41 -15.14 1.32 13.26
CA ALA A 41 -13.98 1.58 14.13
C ALA A 41 -13.02 2.67 13.59
N LEU A 42 -13.15 3.06 12.33
CA LEU A 42 -12.42 4.19 11.75
C LEU A 42 -13.29 5.45 11.58
N ALA A 43 -14.56 5.32 11.17
CA ALA A 43 -15.48 6.46 10.99
C ALA A 43 -16.36 6.80 12.21
N THR A 44 -16.53 5.89 13.18
CA THR A 44 -17.31 6.14 14.42
C THR A 44 -16.47 6.25 15.69
N TRP A 45 -15.16 6.03 15.63
CA TRP A 45 -14.30 6.20 16.82
C TRP A 45 -14.09 7.65 17.26
N THR A 46 -14.37 8.63 16.40
CA THR A 46 -14.34 10.06 16.78
C THR A 46 -15.64 10.53 17.44
N LEU A 47 -16.74 9.77 17.38
CA LEU A 47 -18.06 10.20 17.88
C LEU A 47 -18.78 9.23 18.83
N LEU A 48 -18.34 7.98 19.00
CA LEU A 48 -19.03 6.98 19.84
C LEU A 48 -18.32 6.60 21.15
N GLY A 49 -17.65 7.57 21.77
CA GLY A 49 -17.19 7.45 23.16
C GLY A 49 -18.29 7.40 24.23
N ARG A 50 -19.51 6.85 23.98
CA ARG A 50 -20.58 6.92 25.00
C ARG A 50 -21.72 5.90 25.03
N SER A 51 -21.68 4.78 24.31
CA SER A 51 -22.68 3.71 24.54
C SER A 51 -22.03 2.44 25.08
N ARG A 52 -21.69 2.49 26.38
CA ARG A 52 -21.39 1.29 27.17
C ARG A 52 -22.71 0.64 27.55
N SER A 53 -23.22 -0.28 26.73
CA SER A 53 -24.10 -1.32 27.26
C SER A 53 -23.20 -2.33 27.98
N SER A 54 -23.23 -2.28 29.30
CA SER A 54 -22.53 -3.17 30.21
C SER A 54 -23.15 -4.58 30.15
N THR A 55 -22.79 -5.33 29.11
CA THR A 55 -22.77 -6.78 29.19
C THR A 55 -21.57 -7.20 30.04
N PRO A 56 -21.70 -8.24 30.89
CA PRO A 56 -20.57 -8.75 31.65
C PRO A 56 -19.46 -9.13 30.68
N SER A 57 -18.30 -8.51 30.83
CA SER A 57 -17.12 -8.78 30.02
C SER A 57 -16.67 -10.22 30.29
N THR A 58 -17.07 -11.13 29.41
CA THR A 58 -16.43 -12.43 29.30
C THR A 58 -14.95 -12.15 29.07
N ARG A 59 -14.13 -12.46 30.08
CA ARG A 59 -12.68 -12.24 29.99
C ARG A 59 -12.15 -13.13 28.88
N CYS A 60 -11.49 -12.53 27.90
CA CYS A 60 -10.75 -13.25 26.85
C CYS A 60 -9.71 -14.13 27.53
N THR A 61 -9.72 -15.43 27.23
CA THR A 61 -8.70 -16.37 27.70
C THR A 61 -7.35 -16.08 27.04
N GLY A 62 -6.25 -16.56 27.64
CA GLY A 62 -4.92 -16.38 27.06
C GLY A 62 -4.78 -17.01 25.66
N GLU A 63 -5.43 -18.15 25.43
CA GLU A 63 -5.43 -18.83 24.12
C GLU A 63 -6.23 -18.05 23.07
N GLU A 64 -7.42 -17.55 23.43
CA GLU A 64 -8.23 -16.71 22.56
C GLU A 64 -7.52 -15.41 22.19
N LEU A 65 -6.80 -14.80 23.14
CA LEU A 65 -5.98 -13.62 22.89
C LEU A 65 -4.85 -13.92 21.90
N GLN A 66 -4.13 -15.03 22.08
CA GLN A 66 -3.08 -15.44 21.14
C GLN A 66 -3.62 -15.70 19.73
N GLN A 67 -4.79 -16.34 19.62
CA GLN A 67 -5.44 -16.56 18.33
C GLN A 67 -5.84 -15.23 17.67
N LEU A 68 -6.42 -14.29 18.44
CA LEU A 68 -6.74 -12.94 17.96
C LEU A 68 -5.47 -12.21 17.47
N LEU A 69 -4.37 -12.25 18.24
CA LEU A 69 -3.12 -11.59 17.86
C LEU A 69 -2.52 -12.21 16.59
N ALA A 70 -2.63 -13.53 16.40
CA ALA A 70 -2.21 -14.18 15.16
C ALA A 70 -3.01 -13.69 13.94
N VAL A 71 -4.32 -13.55 14.09
CA VAL A 71 -5.21 -12.98 13.06
C VAL A 71 -4.84 -11.52 12.76
N LEU A 72 -4.68 -10.69 13.79
CA LEU A 72 -4.32 -9.28 13.65
C LEU A 72 -2.96 -9.10 12.96
N LYS A 73 -1.97 -9.92 13.33
CA LYS A 73 -0.63 -9.92 12.72
C LYS A 73 -0.69 -10.24 11.22
N GLU A 74 -1.43 -11.28 10.83
CA GLU A 74 -1.58 -11.64 9.42
C GLU A 74 -2.35 -10.58 8.64
N LEU A 75 -3.45 -10.07 9.22
CA LEU A 75 -4.23 -9.00 8.61
C LEU A 75 -3.39 -7.73 8.39
N ALA A 76 -2.58 -7.35 9.38
CA ALA A 76 -1.69 -6.18 9.31
C ALA A 76 -0.72 -6.32 8.14
N ARG A 77 -0.13 -7.49 7.96
CA ARG A 77 0.80 -7.76 6.86
C ARG A 77 0.17 -7.68 5.49
N ARG A 78 -1.01 -8.28 5.31
CA ARG A 78 -1.69 -8.22 4.01
C ARG A 78 -2.19 -6.81 3.70
N PHE A 79 -2.73 -6.12 4.70
CA PHE A 79 -3.20 -4.75 4.53
C PHE A 79 -2.05 -3.76 4.32
N PHE A 80 -0.88 -4.01 4.90
CA PHE A 80 0.34 -3.24 4.62
C PHE A 80 0.67 -3.19 3.13
N LEU A 81 0.51 -4.29 2.40
CA LEU A 81 0.73 -4.32 0.94
C LEU A 81 -0.28 -3.44 0.20
N VAL A 82 -1.54 -3.45 0.63
CA VAL A 82 -2.57 -2.54 0.09
C VAL A 82 -2.19 -1.08 0.38
N CYS A 83 -1.73 -0.79 1.59
CA CYS A 83 -1.28 0.56 1.96
C CYS A 83 -0.03 1.00 1.16
N GLN A 84 0.89 0.10 0.80
CA GLN A 84 2.02 0.43 -0.08
C GLN A 84 1.56 0.88 -1.46
N ASP A 85 0.59 0.18 -2.05
CA ASP A 85 0.01 0.57 -3.34
C ASP A 85 -0.70 1.95 -3.24
N VAL A 86 -1.48 2.14 -2.18
CA VAL A 86 -2.17 3.41 -1.90
C VAL A 86 -1.16 4.55 -1.72
N ALA A 87 -0.04 4.30 -1.03
CA ALA A 87 1.04 5.27 -0.85
C ALA A 87 1.63 5.71 -2.19
N SER A 88 1.94 4.75 -3.05
CA SER A 88 2.48 5.01 -4.39
C SER A 88 1.52 5.86 -5.25
N ILE A 89 0.23 5.48 -5.27
CA ILE A 89 -0.82 6.22 -5.99
C ILE A 89 -0.97 7.63 -5.41
N SER A 90 -1.05 7.75 -4.09
CA SER A 90 -1.24 9.03 -3.40
C SER A 90 -0.07 9.98 -3.65
N LYS A 91 1.18 9.48 -3.60
CA LYS A 91 2.39 10.24 -3.95
C LYS A 91 2.34 10.73 -5.41
N SER A 92 1.93 9.86 -6.34
CA SER A 92 1.80 10.20 -7.77
C SER A 92 0.74 11.28 -8.02
N VAL A 93 -0.45 11.16 -7.42
CA VAL A 93 -1.53 12.14 -7.52
C VAL A 93 -1.09 13.49 -6.96
N ARG A 94 -0.48 13.51 -5.77
CA ARG A 94 0.03 14.74 -5.14
C ARG A 94 1.09 15.43 -5.99
N THR A 95 2.02 14.66 -6.54
CA THR A 95 3.06 15.18 -7.45
C THR A 95 2.45 15.84 -8.69
N LYS A 96 1.43 15.20 -9.29
CA LYS A 96 0.70 15.76 -10.45
C LYS A 96 -0.10 17.01 -10.09
N MET A 97 -0.75 17.04 -8.92
CA MET A 97 -1.48 18.21 -8.44
C MET A 97 -0.54 19.41 -8.20
N ALA A 98 0.63 19.16 -7.60
CA ALA A 98 1.65 20.19 -7.39
C ALA A 98 2.16 20.77 -8.71
N ALA A 99 2.39 19.92 -9.72
CA ALA A 99 2.81 20.36 -11.05
C ALA A 99 1.69 21.10 -11.82
N GLY A 100 0.43 20.66 -11.67
CA GLY A 100 -0.73 21.23 -12.35
C GLY A 100 -1.40 22.41 -11.64
N GLN A 101 -0.88 22.84 -10.49
CA GLN A 101 -1.47 23.88 -9.63
C GLN A 101 -2.95 23.65 -9.28
N VAL A 102 -3.37 22.39 -9.19
CA VAL A 102 -4.74 22.03 -8.83
C VAL A 102 -4.90 22.11 -7.31
N GLN A 103 -5.80 22.96 -6.84
CA GLN A 103 -6.12 23.09 -5.41
C GLN A 103 -7.37 22.26 -5.07
N ILE A 104 -7.16 21.16 -4.35
CA ILE A 104 -8.21 20.36 -3.69
C ILE A 104 -7.84 20.34 -2.22
N SER A 105 -8.84 20.39 -1.33
CA SER A 105 -8.57 20.25 0.11
C SER A 105 -8.01 18.86 0.43
N GLU A 106 -7.16 18.80 1.45
CA GLU A 106 -6.55 17.54 1.89
C GLU A 106 -7.60 16.48 2.25
N GLU A 107 -8.67 16.88 2.93
CA GLU A 107 -9.78 16.00 3.29
C GLU A 107 -10.48 15.41 2.05
N THR A 108 -10.80 16.24 1.05
CA THR A 108 -11.45 15.77 -0.18
C THR A 108 -10.53 14.84 -0.98
N LEU A 109 -9.23 15.14 -1.03
CA LEU A 109 -8.26 14.28 -1.69
C LEU A 109 -8.18 12.91 -1.00
N ARG A 110 -8.10 12.88 0.33
CA ARG A 110 -8.07 11.63 1.10
C ARG A 110 -9.33 10.79 0.88
N ASP A 111 -10.50 11.43 0.88
CA ASP A 111 -11.78 10.77 0.59
C ASP A 111 -11.81 10.15 -0.82
N GLN A 112 -11.31 10.89 -1.82
CA GLN A 112 -11.24 10.41 -3.20
C GLN A 112 -10.27 9.26 -3.35
N LEU A 113 -9.08 9.35 -2.75
CA LEU A 113 -8.08 8.28 -2.78
C LEU A 113 -8.60 7.02 -2.11
N THR A 114 -9.27 7.16 -0.97
CA THR A 114 -9.85 6.04 -0.23
C THR A 114 -10.90 5.30 -1.08
N LYS A 115 -11.78 6.06 -1.75
CA LYS A 115 -12.82 5.50 -2.63
C LYS A 115 -12.25 4.89 -3.91
N GLN A 116 -11.32 5.59 -4.58
CA GLN A 116 -10.74 5.14 -5.84
C GLN A 116 -9.82 3.94 -5.68
N CYS A 117 -9.15 3.81 -4.53
CA CYS A 117 -8.29 2.66 -4.26
C CYS A 117 -9.04 1.47 -3.65
N GLU A 118 -10.34 1.61 -3.38
CA GLU A 118 -11.22 0.59 -2.78
C GLU A 118 -10.64 0.04 -1.47
N VAL A 119 -10.09 0.93 -0.64
CA VAL A 119 -9.30 0.54 0.54
C VAL A 119 -10.14 -0.27 1.53
N PHE A 120 -11.38 0.16 1.77
CA PHE A 120 -12.27 -0.50 2.74
C PHE A 120 -12.84 -1.81 2.21
N GLU A 121 -13.08 -1.91 0.91
CA GLU A 121 -13.51 -3.14 0.24
C GLU A 121 -12.40 -4.19 0.32
N LYS A 122 -11.15 -3.81 0.00
CA LYS A 122 -9.98 -4.68 0.12
C LYS A 122 -9.72 -5.09 1.56
N LEU A 123 -9.77 -4.16 2.52
CA LEU A 123 -9.60 -4.49 3.93
C LEU A 123 -10.65 -5.49 4.41
N ARG A 124 -11.92 -5.30 4.01
CA ARG A 124 -13.01 -6.23 4.32
C ARG A 124 -12.72 -7.61 3.75
N GLN A 125 -12.41 -7.70 2.46
CA GLN A 125 -12.07 -8.99 1.83
C GLN A 125 -10.92 -9.69 2.57
N LEU A 126 -9.86 -8.96 2.91
CA LEU A 126 -8.74 -9.50 3.68
C LEU A 126 -9.16 -10.01 5.07
N GLN A 127 -10.04 -9.31 5.77
CA GLN A 127 -10.57 -9.76 7.06
C GLN A 127 -11.31 -11.09 6.94
N GLN A 128 -12.16 -11.24 5.92
CA GLN A 128 -12.90 -12.49 5.68
C GLN A 128 -11.93 -13.64 5.37
N GLU A 129 -10.98 -13.41 4.47
CA GLU A 129 -10.01 -14.41 4.07
C GLU A 129 -9.09 -14.84 5.23
N VAL A 130 -8.63 -13.90 6.05
CA VAL A 130 -7.77 -14.20 7.19
C VAL A 130 -8.58 -14.91 8.29
N ALA A 131 -9.78 -14.41 8.64
CA ALA A 131 -10.64 -15.08 9.62
C ALA A 131 -10.92 -16.54 9.22
N GLN A 132 -11.28 -16.76 7.95
CA GLN A 132 -11.51 -18.10 7.41
C GLN A 132 -10.27 -19.00 7.50
N ARG A 133 -9.07 -18.49 7.18
CA ARG A 133 -7.82 -19.27 7.31
C ARG A 133 -7.49 -19.66 8.74
N HIS A 134 -7.89 -18.85 9.71
CA HIS A 134 -7.72 -19.13 11.14
C HIS A 134 -8.91 -19.92 11.74
N GLY A 135 -9.85 -20.40 10.92
CA GLY A 135 -11.01 -21.16 11.36
C GLY A 135 -11.98 -20.34 12.22
N MET A 136 -11.99 -19.01 12.05
CA MET A 136 -12.77 -18.06 12.84
C MET A 136 -13.87 -17.42 12.00
N SER A 137 -15.07 -17.26 12.56
CA SER A 137 -16.11 -16.45 11.92
C SER A 137 -15.87 -14.96 12.14
N GLU A 138 -16.44 -14.11 11.29
CA GLU A 138 -16.35 -12.66 11.46
C GLU A 138 -16.94 -12.19 12.79
N GLU A 139 -18.09 -12.76 13.18
CA GLU A 139 -18.75 -12.44 14.44
C GLU A 139 -17.86 -12.80 15.63
N ARG A 140 -17.19 -13.96 15.55
CA ARG A 140 -16.29 -14.41 16.61
C ARG A 140 -15.06 -13.51 16.72
N LEU A 141 -14.49 -13.09 15.59
CA LEU A 141 -13.38 -12.15 15.56
C LEU A 141 -13.78 -10.82 16.22
N GLU A 142 -14.98 -10.33 15.92
CA GLU A 142 -15.55 -9.11 16.49
C GLU A 142 -15.74 -9.22 18.02
N GLU A 143 -16.28 -10.34 18.49
CA GLU A 143 -16.42 -10.62 19.93
C GLU A 143 -15.07 -10.62 20.64
N LEU A 144 -14.06 -11.27 20.07
CA LEU A 144 -12.72 -11.34 20.64
C LEU A 144 -12.05 -9.96 20.68
N GLN A 145 -12.18 -9.17 19.62
CA GLN A 145 -11.68 -7.79 19.60
C GLN A 145 -12.33 -6.95 20.70
N LYS A 146 -13.65 -7.05 20.88
CA LYS A 146 -14.36 -6.34 21.97
C LYS A 146 -13.92 -6.82 23.35
N ALA A 147 -13.75 -8.13 23.53
CA ALA A 147 -13.33 -8.71 24.80
C ALA A 147 -11.88 -8.36 25.16
N ALA A 148 -11.03 -8.16 24.15
CA ALA A 148 -9.62 -7.81 24.30
C ALA A 148 -9.31 -6.32 24.03
N ALA A 149 -10.33 -5.43 24.00
CA ALA A 149 -10.16 -4.03 23.63
C ALA A 149 -9.19 -3.23 24.54
N GLU A 150 -9.02 -3.67 25.78
CA GLU A 150 -8.09 -3.05 26.74
C GLU A 150 -6.68 -3.70 26.71
N ASP A 151 -6.51 -4.79 25.96
CA ASP A 151 -5.21 -5.44 25.82
C ASP A 151 -4.21 -4.48 25.12
N PRO A 152 -3.00 -4.28 25.67
CA PRO A 152 -2.04 -3.35 25.08
C PRO A 152 -1.57 -3.73 23.67
N GLU A 153 -1.42 -5.02 23.38
CA GLU A 153 -0.91 -5.49 22.09
C GLU A 153 -1.99 -5.36 21.01
N VAL A 154 -3.24 -5.71 21.34
CA VAL A 154 -4.40 -5.48 20.47
C VAL A 154 -4.54 -3.99 20.14
N ARG A 155 -4.47 -3.10 21.15
CA ARG A 155 -4.50 -1.64 20.93
C ARG A 155 -3.35 -1.13 20.08
N SER A 156 -2.15 -1.73 20.20
CA SER A 156 -1.01 -1.38 19.37
C SER A 156 -1.24 -1.73 17.90
N TYR A 157 -1.84 -2.89 17.60
CA TYR A 157 -2.26 -3.23 16.24
C TYR A 157 -3.30 -2.24 15.72
N GLU A 158 -4.35 -1.94 16.49
CA GLU A 158 -5.39 -0.98 16.08
C GLU A 158 -4.80 0.40 15.75
N ALA A 159 -3.97 0.95 16.64
CA ALA A 159 -3.30 2.22 16.40
C ALA A 159 -2.40 2.17 15.16
N GLY A 160 -1.63 1.08 15.02
CA GLY A 160 -0.77 0.85 13.87
C GLY A 160 -1.54 0.79 12.55
N PHE A 161 -2.70 0.14 12.50
CA PHE A 161 -3.55 0.11 11.30
C PHE A 161 -3.95 1.52 10.85
N ARG A 162 -4.29 2.40 11.80
CA ARG A 162 -4.66 3.79 11.50
C ARG A 162 -3.47 4.57 10.96
N THR A 163 -2.34 4.55 11.67
CA THR A 163 -1.12 5.24 11.23
C THR A 163 -0.68 4.74 9.86
N MET A 164 -0.71 3.43 9.64
CA MET A 164 -0.35 2.82 8.36
C MET A 164 -1.21 3.31 7.20
N LEU A 165 -2.53 3.43 7.40
CA LEU A 165 -3.44 3.98 6.39
C LEU A 165 -3.26 5.49 6.21
N ASP A 166 -3.08 6.24 7.30
CA ASP A 166 -2.86 7.68 7.27
C ASP A 166 -1.59 8.04 6.50
N ASP A 167 -0.48 7.34 6.75
CA ASP A 167 0.78 7.48 6.03
C ASP A 167 0.57 7.23 4.53
N ALA A 168 -0.12 6.13 4.19
CA ALA A 168 -0.39 5.77 2.81
C ALA A 168 -1.23 6.83 2.07
N LEU A 169 -2.30 7.34 2.70
CA LEU A 169 -3.13 8.40 2.11
C LEU A 169 -2.37 9.72 1.93
N GLN A 170 -1.36 9.98 2.76
CA GLN A 170 -0.44 11.12 2.61
C GLN A 170 0.61 10.91 1.52
N GLY A 171 0.68 9.71 0.92
CA GLY A 171 1.73 9.35 -0.04
C GLY A 171 3.07 9.06 0.62
N GLN A 172 3.09 8.80 1.92
CA GLN A 172 4.25 8.36 2.67
C GLN A 172 4.29 6.83 2.71
N SER A 173 5.51 6.26 2.77
CA SER A 173 5.65 4.81 2.89
C SER A 173 5.12 4.35 4.27
N PRO A 174 4.13 3.44 4.31
CA PRO A 174 3.60 2.93 5.56
C PRO A 174 4.63 2.12 6.34
N VAL A 175 4.41 2.00 7.66
CA VAL A 175 5.14 1.09 8.55
C VAL A 175 4.20 -0.01 9.03
N LEU A 176 4.64 -1.27 8.92
CA LEU A 176 3.87 -2.41 9.42
C LEU A 176 3.71 -2.32 10.96
N PRO A 177 2.50 -2.46 11.51
CA PRO A 177 2.27 -2.47 12.96
C PRO A 177 3.09 -3.54 13.67
N ASN A 178 3.65 -3.18 14.83
CA ASN A 178 4.43 -4.08 15.70
C ASN A 178 5.59 -4.80 15.00
N VAL A 179 6.06 -4.29 13.85
CA VAL A 179 7.20 -4.88 13.14
C VAL A 179 8.47 -4.74 13.97
N GLN A 180 9.22 -5.83 14.08
CA GLN A 180 10.53 -5.83 14.70
C GLN A 180 11.58 -5.69 13.60
N ILE A 181 12.30 -4.57 13.61
CA ILE A 181 13.40 -4.36 12.67
C ILE A 181 14.65 -5.03 13.25
N PRO A 182 15.22 -6.05 12.58
CA PRO A 182 16.43 -6.71 13.07
C PRO A 182 17.57 -5.70 13.18
N GLU A 183 18.33 -5.72 14.29
CA GLU A 183 19.48 -4.81 14.49
C GLU A 183 20.51 -4.93 13.36
N ALA A 184 20.62 -6.12 12.78
CA ALA A 184 21.48 -6.38 11.64
C ALA A 184 21.09 -5.53 10.42
N LEU A 185 19.81 -5.15 10.25
CA LEU A 185 19.31 -4.35 9.12
C LEU A 185 19.55 -2.85 9.35
N THR A 186 20.81 -2.43 9.41
CA THR A 186 21.14 -0.99 9.53
C THR A 186 20.69 -0.16 8.31
N LYS A 187 20.64 1.17 8.44
CA LYS A 187 20.44 2.13 7.34
C LYS A 187 21.32 1.84 6.12
N GLU A 188 22.62 1.62 6.34
CA GLU A 188 23.57 1.33 5.26
C GLU A 188 23.21 0.02 4.54
N LYS A 189 22.83 -1.03 5.29
CA LYS A 189 22.41 -2.30 4.69
C LYS A 189 21.10 -2.18 3.93
N ALA A 190 20.15 -1.39 4.42
CA ALA A 190 18.92 -1.12 3.67
C ALA A 190 19.22 -0.46 2.32
N LEU A 191 20.11 0.54 2.26
CA LEU A 191 20.54 1.15 0.99
C LEU A 191 21.28 0.16 0.07
N LYS A 192 22.11 -0.73 0.64
CA LYS A 192 22.78 -1.79 -0.14
C LYS A 192 21.78 -2.78 -0.74
N ILE A 193 20.78 -3.21 0.03
CA ILE A 193 19.69 -4.08 -0.45
C ILE A 193 18.93 -3.38 -1.57
N GLN A 194 18.59 -2.10 -1.41
CA GLN A 194 17.94 -1.33 -2.47
C GLN A 194 18.75 -1.31 -3.75
N LYS A 195 20.04 -0.94 -3.65
CA LYS A 195 20.94 -0.88 -4.80
C LYS A 195 21.05 -2.24 -5.49
N ALA A 196 21.17 -3.33 -4.73
CA ALA A 196 21.22 -4.68 -5.28
C ALA A 196 19.91 -5.04 -6.02
N ALA A 197 18.76 -4.62 -5.51
CA ALA A 197 17.47 -4.84 -6.18
C ALA A 197 17.34 -4.02 -7.46
N GLU A 198 17.79 -2.76 -7.47
CA GLU A 198 17.81 -1.90 -8.66
C GLU A 198 18.78 -2.41 -9.75
N GLU A 199 19.94 -2.94 -9.35
CA GLU A 199 20.88 -3.60 -10.27
C GLU A 199 20.29 -4.90 -10.83
N ALA A 200 19.66 -5.70 -9.96
CA ALA A 200 18.97 -6.91 -10.34
C ALA A 200 17.80 -6.65 -11.31
N GLU A 201 17.02 -5.58 -11.09
CA GLU A 201 15.91 -5.19 -11.94
C GLU A 201 16.39 -4.84 -13.35
N GLN A 202 17.52 -4.11 -13.44
CA GLN A 202 18.13 -3.78 -14.72
C GLN A 202 18.54 -5.04 -15.50
N GLU A 203 19.18 -6.01 -14.84
CA GLU A 203 19.53 -7.30 -15.46
C GLU A 203 18.31 -8.06 -15.97
N GLU A 204 17.27 -8.17 -15.14
CA GLU A 204 16.02 -8.85 -15.48
C GLU A 204 15.31 -8.16 -16.65
N ALA A 205 15.24 -6.83 -16.64
CA ALA A 205 14.60 -6.05 -17.70
C ALA A 205 15.33 -6.22 -19.05
N LEU A 206 16.66 -6.21 -19.04
CA LEU A 206 17.48 -6.49 -20.23
C LEU A 206 17.28 -7.92 -20.73
N GLY A 207 17.20 -8.89 -19.82
CA GLY A 207 16.95 -10.29 -20.14
C GLY A 207 15.60 -10.50 -20.84
N LEU A 208 14.53 -9.90 -20.31
CA LEU A 208 13.17 -10.01 -20.86
C LEU A 208 13.01 -9.34 -22.23
N MET A 209 13.84 -8.33 -22.54
CA MET A 209 13.69 -7.53 -23.76
C MET A 209 14.75 -7.82 -24.83
N ARG A 210 15.68 -8.74 -24.59
CA ARG A 210 16.78 -9.02 -25.50
C ARG A 210 16.27 -9.38 -26.90
N GLY A 211 16.67 -8.59 -27.89
CA GLY A 211 16.33 -8.81 -29.30
C GLY A 211 14.87 -8.53 -29.67
N SER A 212 14.10 -7.87 -28.81
CA SER A 212 12.68 -7.58 -29.03
C SER A 212 12.42 -6.08 -29.09
N THR A 213 11.67 -5.65 -30.12
CA THR A 213 11.03 -4.33 -30.15
C THR A 213 9.63 -4.48 -29.57
N VAL A 214 9.29 -3.70 -28.56
CA VAL A 214 8.00 -3.83 -27.86
C VAL A 214 7.23 -2.52 -27.83
N SER A 215 5.91 -2.61 -27.76
CA SER A 215 5.07 -1.44 -27.51
C SER A 215 5.29 -0.91 -26.09
N LEU A 216 5.01 0.38 -25.88
CA LEU A 216 5.14 1.02 -24.56
C LEU A 216 4.32 0.31 -23.47
N ARG A 217 3.12 -0.21 -23.81
CA ARG A 217 2.31 -1.00 -22.87
C ARG A 217 3.04 -2.27 -22.46
N LYS A 218 3.61 -2.99 -23.43
CA LYS A 218 4.29 -4.26 -23.15
C LYS A 218 5.60 -4.05 -22.39
N LEU A 219 6.29 -2.93 -22.64
CA LEU A 219 7.42 -2.49 -21.82
C LEU A 219 7.00 -2.35 -20.35
N GLY A 220 5.88 -1.67 -20.07
CA GLY A 220 5.38 -1.51 -18.70
C GLY A 220 5.13 -2.86 -18.00
N GLU A 221 4.56 -3.84 -18.71
CA GLU A 221 4.37 -5.20 -18.19
C GLU A 221 5.70 -5.90 -17.89
N PHE A 222 6.69 -5.78 -18.79
CA PHE A 222 8.01 -6.37 -18.59
C PHE A 222 8.78 -5.74 -17.43
N LEU A 223 8.73 -4.42 -17.29
CA LEU A 223 9.35 -3.72 -16.16
C LEU A 223 8.71 -4.13 -14.84
N ALA A 224 7.38 -4.26 -14.78
CA ALA A 224 6.70 -4.73 -13.57
C ALA A 224 7.13 -6.16 -13.18
N VAL A 225 7.30 -7.06 -14.16
CA VAL A 225 7.80 -8.43 -13.92
C VAL A 225 9.27 -8.41 -13.49
N ALA A 226 10.12 -7.64 -14.16
CA ALA A 226 11.53 -7.50 -13.83
C ALA A 226 11.72 -6.99 -12.39
N HIS A 227 11.00 -5.92 -12.03
CA HIS A 227 10.99 -5.36 -10.69
C HIS A 227 10.61 -6.41 -9.64
N LYS A 228 9.47 -7.10 -9.83
CA LYS A 228 9.00 -8.12 -8.91
C LYS A 228 10.04 -9.23 -8.73
N ASN A 229 10.57 -9.79 -9.82
CA ASN A 229 11.54 -10.88 -9.77
C ASN A 229 12.85 -10.45 -9.11
N ALA A 230 13.32 -9.24 -9.40
CA ALA A 230 14.53 -8.68 -8.82
C ALA A 230 14.42 -8.52 -7.30
N TRP A 231 13.34 -7.92 -6.83
CA TRP A 231 13.10 -7.76 -5.39
C TRP A 231 12.92 -9.09 -4.68
N GLU A 232 12.17 -10.04 -5.24
CA GLU A 232 12.05 -11.39 -4.68
C GLU A 232 13.41 -12.10 -4.59
N ARG A 233 14.24 -11.99 -5.64
CA ARG A 233 15.60 -12.56 -5.68
C ARG A 233 16.47 -11.97 -4.58
N VAL A 234 16.47 -10.64 -4.43
CA VAL A 234 17.30 -9.95 -3.45
C VAL A 234 16.82 -10.21 -2.02
N PHE A 235 15.52 -10.25 -1.77
CA PHE A 235 14.98 -10.60 -0.45
C PHE A 235 15.34 -12.04 -0.07
N LYS A 236 15.25 -13.00 -0.99
CA LYS A 236 15.72 -14.38 -0.75
C LYS A 236 17.22 -14.42 -0.43
N ALA A 237 18.04 -13.66 -1.16
CA ALA A 237 19.48 -13.58 -0.90
C ALA A 237 19.83 -12.97 0.47
N HIS A 238 18.95 -12.16 1.05
CA HIS A 238 19.12 -11.51 2.35
C HIS A 238 18.18 -12.08 3.43
N ALA A 239 17.63 -13.28 3.23
CA ALA A 239 16.67 -13.89 4.16
C ALA A 239 17.26 -14.11 5.56
N ASN A 240 18.58 -14.26 5.68
CA ASN A 240 19.28 -14.36 6.97
C ASN A 240 19.19 -13.07 7.81
N ILE A 241 18.98 -11.91 7.17
CA ILE A 241 18.82 -10.61 7.83
C ILE A 241 17.34 -10.25 7.93
N LEU A 242 16.59 -10.45 6.85
CA LEU A 242 15.21 -9.98 6.71
C LEU A 242 14.16 -10.95 7.29
N GLY A 243 14.53 -12.21 7.51
CA GLY A 243 13.62 -13.25 8.01
C GLY A 243 12.60 -13.71 6.97
N GLU A 244 11.58 -14.42 7.45
CA GLU A 244 10.53 -15.04 6.62
C GLU A 244 9.66 -14.02 5.87
N HIS A 245 9.54 -12.79 6.39
CA HIS A 245 8.68 -11.73 5.85
C HIS A 245 9.52 -10.55 5.37
N GLY A 246 10.53 -10.89 4.57
CA GLY A 246 11.65 -9.99 4.35
C GLY A 246 11.27 -8.71 3.60
N ALA A 247 10.26 -8.76 2.74
CA ALA A 247 9.76 -7.58 2.05
C ALA A 247 9.14 -6.58 3.03
N GLU A 248 8.22 -7.04 3.89
CA GLU A 248 7.51 -6.17 4.82
C GLU A 248 8.45 -5.57 5.88
N VAL A 249 9.42 -6.36 6.36
CA VAL A 249 10.47 -5.89 7.26
C VAL A 249 11.33 -4.83 6.58
N TYR A 250 11.78 -5.09 5.35
CA TYR A 250 12.60 -4.14 4.59
C TYR A 250 11.87 -2.82 4.35
N TYR A 251 10.65 -2.85 3.82
CA TYR A 251 9.91 -1.64 3.50
C TYR A 251 9.54 -0.84 4.75
N SER A 252 9.21 -1.51 5.85
CA SER A 252 8.97 -0.85 7.14
C SER A 252 10.24 -0.21 7.71
N ALA A 253 11.38 -0.90 7.64
CA ALA A 253 12.67 -0.34 8.04
C ALA A 253 13.02 0.89 7.21
N ALA A 254 12.88 0.80 5.89
CA ALA A 254 13.14 1.91 4.97
C ALA A 254 12.22 3.11 5.25
N ALA A 255 10.94 2.88 5.56
CA ALA A 255 10.00 3.92 5.96
C ALA A 255 10.40 4.59 7.29
N ILE A 256 10.84 3.81 8.28
CA ILE A 256 11.35 4.34 9.56
C ILE A 256 12.62 5.17 9.32
N TYR A 257 13.57 4.65 8.55
CA TYR A 257 14.83 5.32 8.25
C TYR A 257 14.66 6.57 7.39
N ALA A 258 13.61 6.65 6.58
CA ALA A 258 13.29 7.85 5.79
C ALA A 258 12.96 9.09 6.64
N LYS A 259 12.73 8.94 7.95
CA LYS A 259 12.62 10.07 8.89
C LYS A 259 13.96 10.77 9.15
N ASP A 260 15.06 10.12 8.82
CA ASP A 260 16.41 10.67 8.86
C ASP A 260 16.75 11.29 7.49
N GLU A 261 17.07 12.59 7.50
CA GLU A 261 17.27 13.35 6.25
C GLU A 261 18.42 12.80 5.41
N ASP A 262 19.52 12.38 6.04
CA ASP A 262 20.69 11.82 5.33
C ASP A 262 20.35 10.52 4.61
N PHE A 263 19.63 9.61 5.28
CA PHE A 263 19.15 8.38 4.66
C PHE A 263 18.19 8.69 3.51
N LEU A 264 17.22 9.60 3.71
CA LEU A 264 16.25 9.97 2.69
C LEU A 264 16.91 10.59 1.45
N GLN A 265 17.91 11.45 1.63
CA GLN A 265 18.69 12.02 0.53
C GLN A 265 19.46 10.95 -0.24
N GLN A 266 20.11 10.02 0.46
CA GLN A 266 20.85 8.93 -0.19
C GLN A 266 19.91 7.99 -0.96
N LYS A 267 18.77 7.64 -0.36
CA LYS A 267 17.72 6.83 -1.01
C LYS A 267 17.19 7.50 -2.27
N THR A 268 16.84 8.79 -2.19
CA THR A 268 16.38 9.58 -3.33
C THR A 268 17.42 9.60 -4.45
N ARG A 269 18.70 9.82 -4.12
CA ARG A 269 19.78 9.79 -5.12
C ARG A 269 19.94 8.43 -5.80
N LEU A 270 19.78 7.33 -5.06
CA LEU A 270 19.79 5.97 -5.65
C LEU A 270 18.62 5.79 -6.62
N GLU A 271 17.41 6.14 -6.19
CA GLU A 271 16.19 6.04 -7.01
C GLU A 271 16.29 6.87 -8.29
N GLU A 272 16.75 8.13 -8.20
CA GLU A 272 16.95 9.01 -9.36
C GLU A 272 18.01 8.45 -10.32
N ALA A 273 19.12 7.93 -9.77
CA ALA A 273 20.17 7.33 -10.58
C ALA A 273 19.69 6.06 -11.28
N HIS A 274 18.90 5.22 -10.61
CA HIS A 274 18.28 4.04 -11.20
C HIS A 274 17.26 4.43 -12.28
N GLN A 275 16.35 5.37 -12.00
CA GLN A 275 15.39 5.86 -12.99
C GLN A 275 16.08 6.38 -14.24
N LYS A 276 17.16 7.17 -14.09
CA LYS A 276 17.95 7.67 -15.22
C LYS A 276 18.58 6.54 -16.03
N ARG A 277 19.14 5.51 -15.36
CA ARG A 277 19.67 4.32 -16.04
C ARG A 277 18.57 3.59 -16.82
N MET A 278 17.43 3.33 -16.20
CA MET A 278 16.31 2.66 -16.86
C MET A 278 15.81 3.43 -18.10
N ILE A 279 15.66 4.76 -18.02
CA ILE A 279 15.30 5.58 -19.18
C ILE A 279 16.37 5.49 -20.28
N GLN A 280 17.66 5.46 -19.94
CA GLN A 280 18.74 5.34 -20.92
C GLN A 280 18.76 3.98 -21.62
N LEU A 281 18.34 2.91 -20.95
CA LEU A 281 18.25 1.57 -21.54
C LEU A 281 17.14 1.46 -22.59
N PHE A 282 16.08 2.27 -22.46
CA PHE A 282 14.87 2.17 -23.25
C PHE A 282 14.63 3.46 -24.05
N GLN A 283 14.99 3.46 -25.33
CA GLN A 283 14.70 4.59 -26.21
C GLN A 283 13.44 4.32 -27.05
N PRO A 284 12.49 5.27 -27.09
CA PRO A 284 11.38 5.17 -28.00
C PRO A 284 11.88 5.37 -29.44
N ASP A 285 11.48 4.49 -30.35
CA ASP A 285 11.52 4.81 -31.77
C ASP A 285 10.46 5.87 -32.08
N GLY A 286 10.65 6.68 -33.12
CA GLY A 286 9.70 7.73 -33.52
C GLY A 286 8.29 7.22 -33.86
N ASN A 287 8.06 5.90 -33.81
CA ASN A 287 6.80 5.22 -34.07
C ASN A 287 6.11 4.73 -32.77
N GLY A 288 6.66 5.05 -31.59
CA GLY A 288 6.06 4.71 -30.30
C GLY A 288 6.33 3.29 -29.82
N ASN A 289 7.24 2.55 -30.48
CA ASN A 289 7.83 1.33 -29.92
C ASN A 289 9.10 1.67 -29.14
N VAL A 290 9.60 0.70 -28.38
CA VAL A 290 10.82 0.85 -27.58
C VAL A 290 11.80 -0.26 -27.95
N THR A 291 13.06 0.13 -28.16
CA THR A 291 14.19 -0.77 -28.34
C THR A 291 15.15 -0.67 -27.15
N VAL A 292 15.82 -1.78 -26.85
CA VAL A 292 16.89 -1.82 -25.86
C VAL A 292 18.16 -1.26 -26.49
N ASN A 293 18.80 -0.30 -25.82
CA ASN A 293 20.15 0.11 -26.17
C ASN A 293 21.14 -0.92 -25.63
N GLY A 294 21.86 -1.58 -26.55
CA GLY A 294 22.92 -2.53 -26.23
C GLY A 294 24.21 -1.85 -25.80
#